data_AF-A0A7S2N9I6-F1
#
_entry.id   AF-A0A7S2N9I6-F1
#
_cell.length_a   1.000
_cell.length_b   1.000
_cell.length_c   1.000
_cell.angle_alpha   90.00
_cell.angle_beta   90.00
_cell.angle_gamma   90.00
#
_symmetry.space_group_name_H-M   'P 1'
#
loop_
_entity.id
_entity.type
_entity.pdbx_description
1 polymer ?
#
loop_
_entity_poly.entity_id
_entity_poly.type
_entity_poly.pdbx_seq_one_letter_code
_entity_poly.pdbx_strand_id
1 'polypeptide(L)'
;NDLIDGLRERGITPWATLYHWDLPNELQRRFRGWLGPKEEIVRCFGYYAKTCFELFGDRVKNWMTLNEPGCTCVLGFTVDGKFAPGFDDSHPTLKEGSQEYYVGHNLLLAHAEAVRIYRAEFKEARSKL
;
A
#
# COMPACT_ATOMS: atom_id res chain seq x y z
N ASN A 1 -8.55 12.89 -15.45
CA ASN A 1 -8.15 12.57 -14.05
C ASN A 1 -8.68 13.71 -13.20
N ASP A 2 -10.01 13.82 -13.13
CA ASP A 2 -10.68 15.11 -12.96
C ASP A 2 -10.41 15.74 -11.60
N LEU A 3 -10.22 14.93 -10.57
CA LEU A 3 -9.79 15.39 -9.25
C LEU A 3 -8.39 16.00 -9.26
N ILE A 4 -7.41 15.32 -9.85
CA ILE A 4 -6.01 15.81 -9.91
C ILE A 4 -5.95 17.07 -10.77
N ASP A 5 -6.63 17.06 -11.92
CA ASP A 5 -6.67 18.18 -12.85
C ASP A 5 -7.36 19.39 -12.20
N GLY A 6 -8.52 19.20 -11.55
CA GLY A 6 -9.25 20.24 -10.85
C GLY A 6 -8.51 20.85 -9.65
N LEU A 7 -7.70 20.07 -8.92
CA LEU A 7 -6.83 20.58 -7.86
C LEU A 7 -5.75 21.51 -8.43
N ARG A 8 -5.11 21.10 -9.53
CA ARG A 8 -4.03 21.89 -10.16
C ARG A 8 -4.54 23.18 -10.77
N GLU A 9 -5.70 23.16 -11.43
CA GLU A 9 -6.35 24.38 -11.95
C GLU A 9 -6.59 25.43 -10.87
N ARG A 10 -6.78 25.00 -9.61
CA ARG A 10 -6.97 25.86 -8.44
C ARG A 10 -5.68 26.17 -7.68
N GLY A 11 -4.53 25.80 -8.22
CA GLY A 11 -3.23 26.01 -7.58
C GLY A 11 -2.99 25.14 -6.34
N ILE A 12 -3.79 24.08 -6.12
CA ILE A 12 -3.64 23.18 -4.98
C ILE A 12 -2.69 22.04 -5.38
N THR A 13 -1.62 21.84 -4.60
CA THR A 13 -0.65 20.77 -4.87
C THR A 13 -1.16 19.43 -4.35
N PRO A 14 -1.36 18.41 -5.20
CA PRO A 14 -1.83 17.11 -4.77
C PRO A 14 -0.75 16.33 -4.01
N TRP A 15 -1.15 15.70 -2.91
CA TRP A 15 -0.38 14.71 -2.15
C TRP A 15 -1.22 13.44 -2.11
N ALA A 16 -0.73 12.37 -2.72
CA ALA A 16 -1.50 11.14 -2.88
C ALA A 16 -0.97 10.05 -1.94
N THR A 17 -1.90 9.36 -1.28
CA THR A 17 -1.61 8.13 -0.54
C THR A 17 -2.01 6.94 -1.40
N LEU A 18 -1.11 5.98 -1.59
CA LEU A 18 -1.37 4.79 -2.41
C LEU A 18 -2.23 3.77 -1.70
N TYR A 19 -1.98 3.50 -0.42
CA TYR A 19 -2.75 2.54 0.36
C TYR A 19 -3.33 3.17 1.61
N HIS A 20 -4.66 3.12 1.74
CA HIS A 20 -5.39 3.66 2.87
C HIS A 20 -6.40 2.64 3.43
N TRP A 21 -5.87 1.47 3.80
CA TRP A 21 -6.65 0.36 4.39
C TRP A 21 -7.69 -0.23 3.42
N ASP A 22 -7.45 -0.10 2.13
CA ASP A 22 -8.36 -0.36 1.02
C ASP A 22 -7.92 -1.57 0.19
N LEU A 23 -7.40 -2.61 0.86
CA LEU A 23 -6.94 -3.82 0.19
C LEU A 23 -8.07 -4.43 -0.67
N PRO A 24 -7.83 -4.69 -1.98
CA PRO A 24 -8.81 -5.36 -2.82
C PRO A 24 -9.20 -6.73 -2.23
N ASN A 25 -10.50 -6.94 -2.04
CA ASN A 25 -11.03 -8.18 -1.44
C ASN A 25 -10.58 -9.45 -2.17
N GLU A 26 -10.32 -9.38 -3.47
CA GLU A 26 -9.84 -10.54 -4.23
C GLU A 26 -8.42 -10.99 -3.81
N LEU A 27 -7.56 -10.05 -3.40
CA LEU A 27 -6.25 -10.38 -2.83
C LEU A 27 -6.39 -11.02 -1.45
N GLN A 28 -7.34 -10.54 -0.63
CA GLN A 28 -7.68 -11.18 0.64
C GLN A 28 -8.15 -12.62 0.43
N ARG A 29 -9.07 -12.84 -0.51
CA ARG A 29 -9.66 -14.16 -0.78
C ARG A 29 -8.67 -15.16 -1.38
N ARG A 30 -7.83 -14.73 -2.33
CA ARG A 30 -6.89 -15.63 -3.03
C ARG A 30 -5.63 -15.91 -2.23
N PHE A 31 -5.11 -14.90 -1.55
CA PHE A 31 -3.77 -14.94 -0.98
C PHE A 31 -3.74 -14.67 0.51
N ARG A 32 -4.88 -14.50 1.20
CA ARG A 32 -4.94 -14.03 2.59
C ARG A 32 -4.42 -12.60 2.78
N GLY A 33 -4.37 -11.82 1.70
CA GLY A 33 -4.01 -10.41 1.74
C GLY A 33 -2.64 -10.16 2.35
N TRP A 34 -2.58 -9.33 3.38
CA TRP A 34 -1.33 -9.02 4.09
C TRP A 34 -0.79 -10.17 4.96
N LEU A 35 -1.60 -11.19 5.25
CA LEU A 35 -1.14 -12.46 5.85
C LEU A 35 -0.63 -13.46 4.82
N GLY A 36 -0.70 -13.10 3.53
CA GLY A 36 -0.28 -13.96 2.44
C GLY A 36 1.23 -14.11 2.28
N PRO A 37 1.65 -14.99 1.36
CA PRO A 37 3.04 -15.07 0.93
C PRO A 37 3.55 -13.69 0.49
N LYS A 38 4.67 -13.25 1.06
CA LYS A 38 5.24 -11.93 0.82
C LYS A 38 5.51 -11.68 -0.67
N GLU A 39 5.93 -12.71 -1.41
CA GLU A 39 6.24 -12.66 -2.83
C GLU A 39 5.04 -12.26 -3.70
N GLU A 40 3.83 -12.59 -3.26
CA GLU A 40 2.59 -12.26 -3.96
C GLU A 40 2.12 -10.84 -3.60
N ILE A 41 1.95 -10.55 -2.31
CA ILE A 41 1.34 -9.28 -1.88
C ILE A 41 2.25 -8.08 -2.15
N VAL A 42 3.57 -8.23 -1.96
CA VAL A 42 4.55 -7.17 -2.25
C VAL A 42 4.62 -6.89 -3.74
N ARG A 43 4.57 -7.94 -4.59
CA ARG A 43 4.57 -7.80 -6.05
C ARG A 43 3.29 -7.11 -6.54
N CYS A 44 2.12 -7.49 -6.01
CA CYS A 44 0.85 -6.85 -6.33
C CYS A 44 0.86 -5.35 -5.97
N PHE A 45 1.36 -5.01 -4.77
CA PHE A 45 1.46 -3.62 -4.35
C PHE A 45 2.45 -2.82 -5.22
N GLY A 46 3.61 -3.41 -5.55
CA GLY A 46 4.59 -2.80 -6.45
C GLY A 46 4.02 -2.53 -7.84
N TYR A 47 3.25 -3.47 -8.40
CA TYR A 47 2.56 -3.28 -9.68
C TYR A 47 1.54 -2.13 -9.61
N TYR A 48 0.69 -2.13 -8.57
CA TYR A 48 -0.29 -1.06 -8.34
C TYR A 48 0.39 0.32 -8.21
N ALA A 49 1.46 0.42 -7.41
CA ALA A 49 2.22 1.64 -7.23
C ALA A 49 2.83 2.12 -8.56
N LYS A 50 3.44 1.22 -9.34
CA LYS A 50 3.98 1.53 -10.66
C LYS A 50 2.91 2.10 -11.59
N THR A 51 1.75 1.45 -11.68
CA THR A 51 0.62 1.94 -12.50
C THR A 51 0.19 3.35 -12.07
N CYS A 52 0.14 3.64 -10.76
CA CYS A 52 -0.18 4.99 -10.28
C CYS A 52 0.89 6.01 -10.69
N PHE A 53 2.17 5.65 -10.61
CA PHE A 53 3.26 6.53 -11.02
C PHE A 53 3.24 6.81 -12.53
N GLU A 54 2.95 5.80 -13.36
CA GLU A 54 2.83 5.95 -14.82
C GLU A 54 1.65 6.86 -15.20
N LEU A 55 0.49 6.68 -14.57
CA LEU A 55 -0.73 7.40 -14.94
C LEU A 55 -0.82 8.82 -14.37
N PHE A 56 -0.24 9.05 -13.19
CA PHE A 56 -0.45 10.28 -12.44
C PHE A 56 0.85 11.01 -12.07
N GLY A 57 2.01 10.39 -12.25
CA GLY A 57 3.31 10.93 -11.84
C GLY A 57 3.72 12.19 -12.59
N ASP A 58 3.09 12.50 -13.73
CA ASP A 58 3.26 13.76 -14.45
C ASP A 58 2.76 14.97 -13.63
N ARG A 59 1.69 14.78 -12.85
CA ARG A 59 0.99 15.82 -12.06
C ARG A 59 1.14 15.68 -10.55
N VAL A 60 1.20 14.44 -10.04
CA VAL A 60 1.36 14.14 -8.61
C VAL A 60 2.83 13.90 -8.32
N LYS A 61 3.41 14.76 -7.48
CA LYS A 61 4.85 14.74 -7.16
C LYS A 61 5.16 14.33 -5.72
N ASN A 62 4.15 14.30 -4.86
CA ASN A 62 4.26 13.95 -3.45
C ASN A 62 3.43 12.69 -3.20
N TRP A 63 4.09 11.64 -2.73
CA TRP A 63 3.52 10.31 -2.60
C TRP A 63 3.75 9.78 -1.19
N MET A 64 2.70 9.24 -0.60
CA MET A 64 2.76 8.38 0.58
C MET A 64 2.40 6.96 0.14
N THR A 65 3.21 5.99 0.50
CA THR A 65 2.95 4.59 0.12
C THR A 65 1.85 3.98 0.99
N LEU A 66 1.95 4.13 2.32
CA LEU A 66 1.04 3.54 3.28
C LEU A 66 0.52 4.61 4.25
N ASN A 67 -0.79 4.62 4.51
CA ASN A 67 -1.37 5.32 5.65
C ASN A 67 -1.31 4.45 6.91
N GLU A 68 -0.73 4.97 7.99
CA GLU A 68 -0.80 4.40 9.35
C GLU A 68 -0.68 2.86 9.38
N PRO A 69 0.44 2.27 8.94
CA PRO A 69 0.59 0.81 8.87
C PRO A 69 0.42 0.15 10.25
N GLY A 70 0.77 0.84 11.34
CA GLY A 70 0.51 0.35 12.70
C GLY A 70 -0.98 0.12 12.98
N CYS A 71 -1.86 0.98 12.47
CA CYS A 71 -3.31 0.79 12.58
C CYS A 71 -3.79 -0.41 11.74
N THR A 72 -3.24 -0.59 10.53
CA THR A 72 -3.53 -1.80 9.73
C THR A 72 -3.15 -3.07 10.49
N CYS A 73 -1.94 -3.11 11.08
CA CYS A 73 -1.47 -4.27 11.84
C CYS A 73 -2.32 -4.52 13.09
N VAL A 74 -2.52 -3.50 13.93
CA VAL A 74 -3.14 -3.68 15.25
C VAL A 74 -4.66 -3.84 15.12
N LEU A 75 -5.33 -2.91 14.45
CA LEU A 75 -6.80 -2.90 14.39
C LEU A 75 -7.36 -3.97 13.45
N GLY A 76 -6.56 -4.41 12.46
CA GLY A 76 -6.95 -5.44 11.50
C GLY A 76 -6.62 -6.87 11.95
N PHE A 77 -5.56 -7.08 12.74
CA PHE A 77 -4.98 -8.42 12.96
C PHE A 77 -4.63 -8.76 14.41
N THR A 78 -5.15 -8.01 15.39
CA THR A 78 -5.14 -8.44 16.81
C THR A 78 -6.49 -8.96 17.23
N VAL A 79 -6.59 -9.47 18.47
CA VAL A 79 -7.79 -10.12 19.03
C VAL A 79 -9.06 -9.31 18.87
N ASP A 80 -8.97 -7.97 18.91
CA ASP A 80 -10.16 -7.12 18.81
C ASP A 80 -10.68 -6.97 17.38
N GLY A 81 -9.85 -7.23 16.35
CA GLY A 81 -10.21 -7.42 14.95
C GLY A 81 -11.20 -6.38 14.40
N LYS A 82 -11.17 -5.16 14.94
CA LYS A 82 -12.26 -4.18 14.77
C LYS A 82 -12.35 -3.66 13.34
N PHE A 83 -11.27 -3.80 12.58
CA PHE A 83 -11.13 -3.33 11.21
C PHE A 83 -10.94 -4.51 10.28
N ALA A 84 -11.34 -4.33 9.01
CA ALA A 84 -11.13 -5.34 7.99
C ALA A 84 -9.63 -5.69 7.84
N PRO A 85 -9.29 -6.97 7.55
CA PRO A 85 -10.20 -8.10 7.35
C PRO A 85 -10.68 -8.76 8.66
N GLY A 86 -10.14 -8.34 9.80
CA GLY A 86 -10.31 -9.02 11.08
C GLY A 86 -9.26 -10.11 11.30
N PHE A 87 -9.04 -10.49 12.56
CA PHE A 87 -8.11 -11.55 12.93
C PHE A 87 -8.49 -12.88 12.29
N ASP A 88 -7.50 -13.59 11.75
CA ASP A 88 -7.71 -14.88 11.08
C ASP A 88 -7.27 -16.05 11.98
N ASP A 89 -8.16 -16.52 12.86
CA ASP A 89 -7.87 -17.66 13.74
C ASP A 89 -7.62 -18.98 12.96
N SER A 90 -8.13 -19.05 11.72
CA SER A 90 -7.95 -20.20 10.83
C SER A 90 -6.54 -20.28 10.23
N HIS A 91 -5.69 -19.28 10.45
CA HIS A 91 -4.34 -19.29 9.89
C HIS A 91 -3.50 -20.45 10.46
N PRO A 92 -2.84 -21.25 9.60
CA PRO A 92 -2.21 -22.51 10.03
C PRO A 92 -1.05 -22.32 11.00
N THR A 93 -0.27 -21.25 10.83
CA THR A 93 0.97 -21.01 11.60
C THR A 93 0.97 -19.70 12.40
N LEU A 94 0.47 -18.60 11.83
CA LEU A 94 0.35 -17.32 12.51
C LEU A 94 -0.86 -17.30 13.46
N LYS A 95 -0.60 -17.12 14.75
CA LYS A 95 -1.60 -17.04 15.82
C LYS A 95 -1.62 -15.65 16.45
N GLU A 96 -2.46 -15.47 17.46
CA GLU A 96 -2.50 -14.26 18.28
C GLU A 96 -1.10 -13.86 18.73
N GLY A 97 -0.77 -12.56 18.64
CA GLY A 97 0.55 -12.04 18.97
C GLY A 97 1.60 -12.20 17.86
N SER A 98 1.23 -12.70 16.67
CA SER A 98 2.15 -12.88 15.54
C SER A 98 1.65 -12.34 14.20
N GLN A 99 0.34 -12.24 13.99
CA GLN A 99 -0.25 -11.80 12.73
C GLN A 99 0.06 -10.33 12.43
N GLU A 100 -0.03 -9.46 13.44
CA GLU A 100 0.24 -8.03 13.34
C GLU A 100 1.71 -7.74 12.94
N TYR A 101 2.65 -8.55 13.41
CA TYR A 101 4.07 -8.44 13.06
C TYR A 101 4.34 -8.95 11.65
N TYR A 102 3.69 -10.05 11.25
CA TYR A 102 3.81 -10.60 9.91
C TYR A 102 3.24 -9.62 8.86
N VAL A 103 2.07 -9.06 9.14
CA VAL A 103 1.46 -8.01 8.32
C VAL A 103 2.35 -6.78 8.25
N GLY A 104 2.91 -6.34 9.39
CA GLY A 104 3.85 -5.22 9.44
C GLY A 104 5.09 -5.46 8.57
N HIS A 105 5.65 -6.68 8.62
CA HIS A 105 6.78 -7.08 7.77
C HIS A 105 6.42 -6.96 6.28
N ASN A 106 5.28 -7.50 5.87
CA ASN A 106 4.83 -7.45 4.47
C ASN A 106 4.53 -6.02 4.01
N LEU A 107 3.91 -5.19 4.85
CA LEU A 107 3.70 -3.77 4.57
C LEU A 107 5.02 -3.03 4.35
N LEU A 108 6.04 -3.25 5.21
CA LEU A 108 7.34 -2.62 5.07
C LEU A 108 8.08 -3.07 3.80
N LEU A 109 7.98 -4.35 3.43
CA LEU A 109 8.52 -4.84 2.15
C LEU A 109 7.79 -4.21 0.95
N ALA A 110 6.47 -4.09 1.01
CA ALA A 110 5.67 -3.43 -0.02
C ALA A 110 6.02 -1.94 -0.16
N HIS A 111 6.21 -1.24 0.95
CA HIS A 111 6.75 0.12 0.96
C HIS A 111 8.10 0.19 0.26
N ALA A 112 9.04 -0.69 0.63
CA ALA A 112 10.39 -0.70 0.07
C ALA A 112 10.36 -0.94 -1.45
N GLU A 113 9.51 -1.86 -1.92
CA GLU A 113 9.37 -2.17 -3.34
C GLU A 113 8.80 -0.97 -4.13
N ALA A 114 7.72 -0.34 -3.64
CA ALA A 114 7.16 0.84 -4.29
C ALA A 114 8.18 2.00 -4.35
N VAL A 115 8.94 2.22 -3.28
CA VAL A 115 10.00 3.24 -3.25
C VAL A 115 11.15 2.89 -4.21
N ARG A 116 11.53 1.62 -4.29
CA ARG A 116 12.56 1.14 -5.24
C ARG A 116 12.15 1.43 -6.68
N ILE A 117 10.93 1.07 -7.07
CA ILE A 117 10.35 1.35 -8.39
C ILE A 117 10.35 2.85 -8.65
N TYR A 118 9.80 3.66 -7.74
CA TYR A 118 9.73 5.11 -7.90
C TYR A 118 11.12 5.73 -8.14
N ARG A 119 12.12 5.32 -7.36
CA ARG A 119 13.49 5.84 -7.46
C ARG A 119 14.19 5.42 -8.75
N ALA A 120 14.01 4.17 -9.17
CA ALA A 120 14.67 3.62 -10.34
C ALA A 120 14.08 4.16 -11.65
N GLU A 121 12.76 4.37 -11.70
CA GLU A 121 12.06 4.60 -12.97
C GLU A 121 11.46 6.02 -13.08
N PHE A 122 11.15 6.69 -11.96
CA PHE A 122 10.35 7.94 -11.97
C PHE A 122 11.07 9.14 -11.33
N LYS A 123 12.06 8.93 -10.47
CA LYS A 123 12.76 10.02 -9.77
C LYS A 123 13.72 10.80 -10.68
N GLU A 124 14.43 10.14 -11.60
CA GLU A 124 15.37 10.83 -12.50
C GLU A 124 14.69 11.64 -13.62
N ALA A 125 13.43 11.31 -13.95
CA ALA A 125 12.60 12.13 -14.83
C ALA A 125 12.34 13.57 -14.27
N ARG A 126 12.76 13.87 -13.04
CA ARG A 126 12.72 15.22 -12.43
C ARG A 126 13.91 16.12 -12.75
N SER A 127 15.01 15.64 -13.35
CA SER A 127 16.26 16.42 -13.46
C SER A 127 16.43 17.24 -14.76
N LYS A 128 15.40 17.36 -15.62
CA LYS A 128 15.49 18.14 -16.87
C LYS A 128 14.43 19.23 -16.95
N LEU A 129 14.41 20.13 -15.97
CA LEU A 129 13.81 21.45 -16.06
C LEU A 129 14.80 22.48 -15.51
#